data_AF-A0A7Z9J1F4-F1
#
_entry.id   AF-A0A7Z9J1F4-F1
#
_cell.length_a   1.000
_cell.length_b   1.000
_cell.length_c   1.000
_cell.angle_alpha   90.00
_cell.angle_beta   90.00
_cell.angle_gamma   90.00
#
_symmetry.space_group_name_H-M   'P 1'
#
loop_
_entity.id
_entity.type
_entity.pdbx_description
1 polymer ?
#
loop_
_entity_poly.entity_id
_entity_poly.type
_entity_poly.pdbx_seq_one_letter_code
_entity_poly.pdbx_strand_id
1 'polypeptide(L)'
;MSTSYDSAKLQDQISSTCIDLIMEDAFFGHFLLSINREISEDGPTLWVRPSSDDKVLMGINPNFWTTELKKKDFRMGCIKHEVLHVVFKHLTRAQERSGGRRQYPNAKLFNIAADLVVNQYVESSWLIDGAVKLQSFPDLNLRKEMDVSYYYNKLDDFYKDQMGNLPQEAQSSSDLGESGDGTGKCPSCGKEIGESDDESGDESGGGSGDSEDGESSDESGDESGGGSGDSEDGESSDESGDESGGGSGDSEDGESSDESGDESGGGSGDSEDGESSD
;
A
#
# COMPACT_ATOMS: atom_id res chain seq x y z
N MET A 1 16.24 -18.96 -0.29
CA MET A 1 15.45 -20.07 0.30
C MET A 1 14.00 -19.65 0.21
N SER A 2 13.17 -20.35 -0.57
CA SER A 2 11.73 -20.06 -0.62
C SER A 2 11.11 -20.60 0.67
N THR A 3 10.71 -19.71 1.56
CA THR A 3 9.98 -20.07 2.77
C THR A 3 8.59 -20.52 2.34
N SER A 4 8.33 -21.82 2.41
CA SER A 4 7.02 -22.40 2.10
C SER A 4 5.99 -21.93 3.12
N TYR A 5 5.24 -20.87 2.84
CA TYR A 5 4.08 -20.47 3.63
C TYR A 5 2.82 -21.19 3.12
N ASP A 6 1.90 -21.48 4.05
CA ASP A 6 0.58 -21.99 3.70
C ASP A 6 -0.25 -20.85 3.09
N SER A 7 -0.33 -20.83 1.76
CA SER A 7 -1.01 -19.78 1.01
C SER A 7 -2.49 -19.65 1.36
N ALA A 8 -3.19 -20.75 1.65
CA ALA A 8 -4.61 -20.70 1.99
C ALA A 8 -4.81 -20.03 3.36
N LYS A 9 -4.05 -20.48 4.35
CA LYS A 9 -4.07 -19.89 5.69
C LYS A 9 -3.70 -18.41 5.68
N LEU A 10 -2.72 -18.02 4.86
CA LEU A 10 -2.30 -16.62 4.73
C LEU A 10 -3.42 -15.76 4.11
N GLN A 11 -4.05 -16.23 3.03
CA GLN A 11 -5.18 -15.54 2.40
C GLN A 11 -6.38 -15.39 3.35
N ASP A 12 -6.68 -16.42 4.14
CA ASP A 12 -7.74 -16.36 5.16
C ASP A 12 -7.43 -15.32 6.23
N GLN A 13 -6.17 -15.27 6.71
CA GLN A 13 -5.75 -14.26 7.70
C GLN A 13 -5.83 -12.84 7.16
N ILE A 14 -5.38 -12.62 5.92
CA ILE A 14 -5.47 -11.31 5.26
C ILE A 14 -6.94 -10.92 5.12
N SER A 15 -7.78 -11.82 4.62
CA SER A 15 -9.21 -11.58 4.42
C SER A 15 -9.94 -11.27 5.72
N SER A 16 -9.72 -12.06 6.77
CA SER A 16 -10.26 -11.78 8.11
C SER A 16 -9.82 -10.42 8.60
N THR A 17 -8.52 -10.10 8.53
CA THR A 17 -7.98 -8.82 9.00
C THR A 17 -8.61 -7.64 8.27
N CYS A 18 -8.80 -7.74 6.95
CA CYS A 18 -9.50 -6.71 6.18
C CYS A 18 -10.96 -6.55 6.64
N ILE A 19 -11.70 -7.65 6.83
CA ILE A 19 -13.08 -7.61 7.33
C ILE A 19 -13.13 -6.93 8.70
N ASP A 20 -12.23 -7.30 9.60
CA ASP A 20 -12.14 -6.71 10.93
C ASP A 20 -11.85 -5.20 10.86
N LEU A 21 -10.97 -4.76 9.96
CA LEU A 21 -10.66 -3.35 9.76
C LEU A 21 -11.85 -2.57 9.20
N ILE A 22 -12.64 -3.18 8.31
CA ILE A 22 -13.89 -2.59 7.78
C ILE A 22 -14.92 -2.42 8.90
N MET A 23 -15.05 -3.41 9.78
CA MET A 23 -16.00 -3.39 10.88
C MET A 23 -15.61 -2.38 11.97
N GLU A 24 -14.31 -2.22 12.22
CA GLU A 24 -13.80 -1.24 13.18
C GLU A 24 -13.90 0.20 12.64
N ASP A 25 -13.59 0.40 11.36
CA ASP A 25 -13.53 1.72 10.76
C ASP A 25 -14.07 1.71 9.32
N ALA A 26 -15.38 1.96 9.21
CA ALA A 26 -16.13 1.88 7.96
C ALA A 26 -15.58 2.78 6.84
N PHE A 27 -14.88 3.87 7.18
CA PHE A 27 -14.24 4.75 6.20
C PHE A 27 -13.24 4.00 5.33
N PHE A 28 -12.48 3.06 5.90
CA PHE A 28 -11.46 2.31 5.18
C PHE A 28 -12.04 1.23 4.27
N GLY A 29 -13.31 0.84 4.45
CA GLY A 29 -13.92 -0.22 3.64
C GLY A 29 -14.03 0.11 2.16
N HIS A 30 -14.33 1.36 1.80
CA HIS A 30 -14.36 1.76 0.39
C HIS A 30 -12.99 1.62 -0.28
N PHE A 31 -11.93 1.99 0.43
CA PHE A 31 -10.56 1.88 -0.09
C PHE A 31 -10.09 0.42 -0.15
N LEU A 32 -10.38 -0.38 0.87
CA LEU A 32 -10.00 -1.80 0.90
C LEU A 32 -10.69 -2.62 -0.21
N LEU A 33 -11.91 -2.26 -0.58
CA LEU A 33 -12.62 -2.90 -1.69
C LEU A 33 -12.10 -2.47 -3.07
N SER A 34 -11.48 -1.28 -3.18
CA SER A 34 -10.96 -0.76 -4.46
C SER A 34 -9.47 -1.04 -4.69
N ILE A 35 -8.70 -1.33 -3.65
CA ILE A 35 -7.28 -1.68 -3.75
C ILE A 35 -7.13 -3.18 -4.00
N ASN A 36 -6.56 -3.53 -5.15
CA ASN A 36 -6.20 -4.91 -5.45
C ASN A 36 -5.05 -5.35 -4.54
N ARG A 37 -5.03 -6.63 -4.15
CA ARG A 37 -4.01 -7.19 -3.28
C ARG A 37 -3.34 -8.39 -3.93
N GLU A 38 -2.04 -8.51 -3.74
CA GLU A 38 -1.28 -9.70 -4.10
C GLU A 38 -0.34 -10.09 -2.97
N ILE A 39 -0.08 -11.39 -2.86
CA ILE A 39 1.00 -11.90 -2.02
C ILE A 39 2.25 -11.84 -2.89
N SER A 40 3.24 -11.05 -2.48
CA SER A 40 4.45 -10.81 -3.28
C SER A 40 5.66 -10.59 -2.37
N GLU A 41 6.81 -11.11 -2.78
CA GLU A 41 8.09 -10.92 -2.12
C GLU A 41 8.88 -9.71 -2.66
N ASP A 42 8.32 -8.94 -3.62
CA ASP A 42 8.97 -7.82 -4.32
C ASP A 42 9.29 -6.60 -3.43
N GLY A 43 9.02 -6.68 -2.13
CA GLY A 43 9.39 -5.67 -1.15
C GLY A 43 9.59 -6.30 0.24
N PRO A 44 10.32 -5.65 1.15
CA PRO A 44 10.67 -6.22 2.46
C PRO A 44 9.46 -6.32 3.41
N THR A 45 8.42 -5.52 3.19
CA THR A 45 7.23 -5.39 4.03
C THR A 45 5.96 -5.40 3.16
N LEU A 46 4.87 -4.80 3.63
CA LEU A 46 3.78 -4.40 2.74
C LEU A 46 4.20 -3.17 1.92
N TRP A 47 3.55 -2.98 0.78
CA TRP A 47 3.78 -1.81 -0.06
C TRP A 47 2.54 -1.51 -0.93
N VAL A 48 2.43 -0.27 -1.39
CA VAL A 48 1.46 0.15 -2.40
C VAL A 48 2.14 0.81 -3.59
N ARG A 49 1.67 0.51 -4.80
CA ARG A 49 2.15 1.14 -6.04
C ARG A 49 1.03 1.39 -7.04
N PRO A 50 1.20 2.36 -7.95
CA PRO A 50 0.34 2.47 -9.13
C PRO A 50 0.50 1.22 -10.01
N SER A 51 -0.63 0.71 -10.51
CA SER A 51 -0.72 -0.39 -11.47
C SER A 51 -0.86 0.16 -12.89
N SER A 52 -0.66 -0.70 -13.90
CA SER A 52 -0.76 -0.34 -15.32
C SER A 52 -2.15 0.10 -15.78
N ASP A 53 -3.18 -0.19 -14.99
CA ASP A 53 -4.58 0.16 -15.23
C ASP A 53 -5.06 1.36 -14.40
N ASP A 54 -4.14 2.24 -13.99
CA ASP A 54 -4.37 3.41 -13.12
C ASP A 54 -5.00 3.07 -11.75
N LYS A 55 -5.04 1.80 -11.38
CA LYS A 55 -5.45 1.35 -10.03
C LYS A 55 -4.26 1.33 -9.09
N VAL A 56 -4.56 1.14 -7.80
CA VAL A 56 -3.54 0.87 -6.79
C VAL A 56 -3.50 -0.62 -6.49
N LEU A 57 -2.29 -1.16 -6.44
CA LEU A 57 -1.98 -2.52 -6.03
C LEU A 57 -1.24 -2.49 -4.70
N MET A 58 -1.68 -3.32 -3.77
CA MET A 58 -1.04 -3.57 -2.48
C MET A 58 -0.36 -4.93 -2.49
N GLY A 59 0.96 -4.96 -2.35
CA GLY A 59 1.71 -6.19 -2.14
C GLY A 59 1.85 -6.50 -0.67
N ILE A 60 1.67 -7.77 -0.31
CA ILE A 60 1.83 -8.28 1.05
C ILE A 60 2.98 -9.28 1.05
N ASN A 61 4.09 -8.91 1.70
CA ASN A 61 5.19 -9.84 1.88
C ASN A 61 4.81 -10.96 2.88
N PRO A 62 4.81 -12.23 2.44
CA PRO A 62 4.38 -13.35 3.27
C PRO A 62 5.33 -13.62 4.45
N ASN A 63 6.63 -13.40 4.26
CA ASN A 63 7.63 -13.56 5.30
C ASN A 63 7.42 -12.50 6.39
N PHE A 64 7.33 -11.24 6.02
CA PHE A 64 7.05 -10.15 6.96
C PHE A 64 5.72 -10.35 7.70
N TRP A 65 4.65 -10.72 6.98
CA TRP A 65 3.35 -10.99 7.58
C TRP A 65 3.39 -12.11 8.64
N THR A 66 4.14 -13.17 8.36
CA THR A 66 4.17 -14.35 9.23
C THR A 66 5.13 -14.16 10.41
N THR A 67 6.24 -13.46 10.19
CA THR A 67 7.32 -13.32 11.18
C THR A 67 7.16 -12.09 12.07
N GLU A 68 6.81 -10.94 11.50
CA GLU A 68 6.73 -9.67 12.22
C GLU A 68 5.30 -9.37 12.69
N LEU A 69 4.29 -9.64 11.85
CA LEU A 69 2.89 -9.31 12.14
C LEU A 69 2.18 -10.43 12.92
N LYS A 70 2.71 -10.78 14.10
CA LYS A 70 2.19 -11.88 14.94
C LYS A 70 0.83 -11.57 15.57
N LYS A 71 0.54 -10.30 15.85
CA LYS A 71 -0.71 -9.85 16.46
C LYS A 71 -1.68 -9.36 15.39
N LYS A 72 -2.98 -9.61 15.62
CA LYS A 72 -4.06 -9.12 14.75
C LYS A 72 -4.02 -7.60 14.59
N ASP A 73 -3.84 -6.87 15.69
CA ASP A 73 -3.72 -5.41 15.71
C ASP A 73 -2.58 -4.89 14.82
N PHE A 74 -1.43 -5.57 14.81
CA PHE A 74 -0.30 -5.19 13.94
C PHE A 74 -0.63 -5.39 12.46
N ARG A 75 -1.37 -6.45 12.12
CA ARG A 75 -1.85 -6.69 10.76
C ARG A 75 -2.85 -5.62 10.32
N MET A 76 -3.80 -5.30 11.19
CA MET A 76 -4.77 -4.22 10.96
C MET A 76 -4.07 -2.87 10.79
N GLY A 77 -3.11 -2.57 11.67
CA GLY A 77 -2.28 -1.37 11.61
C GLY A 77 -1.49 -1.25 10.30
N CYS A 78 -0.82 -2.32 9.86
CA CYS A 78 -0.06 -2.31 8.62
C CYS A 78 -0.96 -2.15 7.38
N ILE A 79 -2.10 -2.84 7.33
CA ILE A 79 -3.05 -2.65 6.22
C ILE A 79 -3.60 -1.21 6.23
N LYS A 80 -3.99 -0.69 7.39
CA LYS A 80 -4.48 0.69 7.53
C LYS A 80 -3.40 1.70 7.10
N HIS A 81 -2.14 1.46 7.46
CA HIS A 81 -0.98 2.27 7.05
C HIS A 81 -0.87 2.35 5.52
N GLU A 82 -0.86 1.22 4.83
CA GLU A 82 -0.80 1.20 3.36
C GLU A 82 -1.99 1.91 2.70
N VAL A 83 -3.21 1.70 3.23
CA VAL A 83 -4.39 2.41 2.73
C VAL A 83 -4.27 3.92 2.93
N LEU A 84 -3.72 4.37 4.06
CA LEU A 84 -3.52 5.79 4.33
C LEU A 84 -2.53 6.44 3.35
N HIS A 85 -1.50 5.73 2.89
CA HIS A 85 -0.63 6.24 1.80
C HIS A 85 -1.41 6.54 0.52
N VAL A 86 -2.42 5.73 0.22
CA VAL A 86 -3.33 5.95 -0.92
C VAL A 86 -4.26 7.14 -0.65
N VAL A 87 -4.89 7.18 0.53
CA VAL A 87 -5.82 8.25 0.93
C VAL A 87 -5.15 9.63 0.89
N PHE A 88 -3.93 9.74 1.43
CA PHE A 88 -3.15 10.99 1.42
C PHE A 88 -2.46 11.29 0.09
N LYS A 89 -2.64 10.42 -0.92
CA LYS A 89 -2.08 10.58 -2.26
C LYS A 89 -0.55 10.66 -2.25
N HIS A 90 0.11 9.95 -1.33
CA HIS A 90 1.57 10.00 -1.21
C HIS A 90 2.26 9.43 -2.46
N LEU A 91 1.66 8.43 -3.12
CA LEU A 91 2.18 7.85 -4.36
C LEU A 91 2.29 8.88 -5.49
N THR A 92 1.26 9.73 -5.66
CA THR A 92 1.25 10.75 -6.70
C THR A 92 2.02 12.00 -6.29
N ARG A 93 1.96 12.40 -5.02
CA ARG A 93 2.77 13.51 -4.47
C ARG A 93 4.27 13.24 -4.61
N ALA A 94 4.74 12.00 -4.42
CA ALA A 94 6.13 11.63 -4.63
C ALA A 94 6.64 11.94 -6.05
N GLN A 95 5.74 11.92 -7.04
CA GLN A 95 6.04 12.15 -8.45
C GLN A 95 5.81 13.62 -8.87
N GLU A 96 5.29 14.45 -7.98
CA GLU A 96 4.95 15.84 -8.25
C GLU A 96 6.18 16.62 -8.73
N ARG A 97 5.98 17.45 -9.76
CA ARG A 97 7.02 18.29 -10.34
C ARG A 97 6.61 19.75 -10.29
N SER A 98 7.55 20.60 -9.90
CA SER A 98 7.42 22.05 -9.91
C SER A 98 8.56 22.66 -10.72
N GLY A 99 8.24 23.47 -11.73
CA GLY A 99 9.25 24.07 -12.62
C GLY A 99 10.14 23.05 -13.35
N GLY A 100 9.59 21.87 -13.70
CA GLY A 100 10.33 20.80 -14.38
C GLY A 100 11.23 19.93 -13.47
N ARG A 101 11.27 20.21 -12.17
CA ARG A 101 12.05 19.42 -11.19
C ARG A 101 11.10 18.67 -10.25
N ARG A 102 11.54 17.52 -9.73
CA ARG A 102 10.80 16.82 -8.65
C ARG A 102 10.67 17.73 -7.44
N GLN A 103 9.46 17.83 -6.90
CA GLN A 103 9.18 18.58 -5.68
C GLN A 103 9.93 17.97 -4.49
N TYR A 104 10.02 16.64 -4.45
CA TYR A 104 10.70 15.86 -3.41
C TYR A 104 11.85 15.06 -4.04
N PRO A 105 13.05 15.64 -4.21
CA PRO A 105 14.17 14.96 -4.86
C PRO A 105 14.74 13.80 -4.04
N ASN A 106 14.69 13.86 -2.70
CA ASN A 106 15.18 12.80 -1.82
C ASN A 106 14.06 11.82 -1.47
N ALA A 107 13.95 10.73 -2.23
CA ALA A 107 12.91 9.72 -2.04
C ALA A 107 12.91 9.09 -0.64
N LYS A 108 14.08 8.89 -0.03
CA LYS A 108 14.18 8.31 1.32
C LYS A 108 13.60 9.24 2.38
N LEU A 109 13.89 10.55 2.30
CA LEU A 109 13.28 11.54 3.19
C LEU A 109 11.78 11.68 2.96
N PHE A 110 11.32 11.55 1.71
CA PHE A 110 9.89 11.56 1.40
C PHE A 110 9.16 10.39 2.04
N ASN A 111 9.71 9.17 1.98
CA ASN A 111 9.10 8.02 2.64
C ASN A 111 8.98 8.23 4.15
N ILE A 112 10.04 8.72 4.81
CA ILE A 112 10.02 9.04 6.24
C ILE A 112 8.96 10.11 6.55
N ALA A 113 8.89 11.17 5.74
CA ALA A 113 7.90 12.23 5.91
C ALA A 113 6.46 11.72 5.72
N ALA A 114 6.23 10.85 4.74
CA ALA A 114 4.94 10.24 4.46
C ALA A 114 4.51 9.32 5.62
N ASP A 115 5.42 8.51 6.14
CA ASP A 115 5.17 7.62 7.28
C ASP A 115 4.88 8.42 8.55
N LEU A 116 5.56 9.56 8.76
CA LEU A 116 5.25 10.47 9.85
C LEU A 116 3.82 10.99 9.79
N VAL A 117 3.31 11.32 8.59
CA VAL A 117 1.89 11.68 8.41
C VAL A 117 1.00 10.49 8.72
N VAL A 118 1.24 9.35 8.08
CA VAL A 118 0.37 8.16 8.15
C VAL A 118 0.28 7.60 9.56
N ASN A 119 1.41 7.45 10.26
CA ASN A 119 1.46 6.83 11.59
C ASN A 119 0.77 7.68 12.67
N GLN A 120 0.40 8.92 12.40
CA GLN A 120 -0.45 9.73 13.30
C GLN A 120 -1.92 9.29 13.28
N TYR A 121 -2.36 8.57 12.24
CA TYR A 121 -3.74 8.11 12.05
C TYR A 121 -3.90 6.59 12.27
N VAL A 122 -2.84 5.92 12.71
CA VAL A 122 -2.88 4.51 13.14
C VAL A 122 -2.77 4.47 14.67
N GLU A 123 -3.62 3.66 15.30
CA GLU A 123 -3.59 3.48 16.75
C GLU A 123 -2.20 3.08 17.23
N SER A 124 -1.72 3.70 18.31
CA SER A 124 -0.34 3.52 18.76
C SER A 124 -0.04 2.07 19.18
N SER A 125 -1.05 1.31 19.61
CA SER A 125 -0.96 -0.12 19.94
C SER A 125 -0.95 -1.04 18.72
N TRP A 126 -1.33 -0.53 17.54
CA TRP A 126 -1.36 -1.27 16.28
C TRP A 126 -0.08 -1.06 15.45
N LEU A 127 0.73 -0.06 15.81
CA LEU A 127 2.03 0.18 15.18
C LEU A 127 3.04 -0.89 15.61
N ILE A 128 3.79 -1.41 14.64
CA ILE A 128 4.91 -2.32 14.87
C ILE A 128 6.05 -1.62 15.63
N ASP A 129 6.88 -2.42 16.28
CA ASP A 129 8.10 -1.92 16.92
C ASP A 129 9.03 -1.30 15.85
N GLY A 130 9.55 -0.10 16.15
CA GLY A 130 10.40 0.64 15.22
C GLY A 130 9.65 1.53 14.21
N ALA A 131 8.31 1.55 14.22
CA ALA A 131 7.55 2.49 13.40
C ALA A 131 7.99 3.94 13.62
N VAL A 132 8.14 4.71 12.53
CA VAL A 132 8.57 6.11 12.57
C VAL A 132 7.48 6.97 13.21
N LYS A 133 7.81 7.67 14.29
CA LYS A 133 6.89 8.56 15.02
C LYS A 133 7.50 9.94 15.18
N LEU A 134 6.68 10.93 15.52
CA LEU A 134 7.18 12.30 15.80
C LEU A 134 8.22 12.30 16.92
N GLN A 135 8.05 11.42 17.92
CA GLN A 135 8.97 11.27 19.04
C GLN A 135 10.34 10.68 18.64
N SER A 136 10.44 10.09 17.44
CA SER A 136 11.72 9.64 16.88
C SER A 136 12.64 10.82 16.52
N PHE A 137 12.11 12.05 16.46
CA PHE A 137 12.84 13.27 16.10
C PHE A 137 12.63 14.39 17.13
N PRO A 138 13.10 14.22 18.39
CA PRO A 138 12.86 15.20 19.46
C PRO A 138 13.46 16.57 19.15
N ASP A 139 14.59 16.62 18.45
CA ASP A 139 15.32 17.87 18.16
C ASP A 139 14.61 18.74 17.10
N LEU A 140 13.70 18.17 16.30
CA LEU A 140 13.00 18.89 15.24
C LEU A 140 11.73 19.59 15.71
N ASN A 141 11.27 19.30 16.94
CA ASN A 141 10.04 19.85 17.53
C ASN A 141 8.87 19.82 16.53
N LEU A 142 8.65 18.64 15.93
CA LEU A 142 7.66 18.46 14.86
C LEU A 142 6.24 18.69 15.38
N ARG A 143 5.47 19.52 14.67
CA ARG A 143 4.05 19.72 14.94
C ARG A 143 3.23 18.53 14.44
N LYS A 144 2.16 18.19 15.14
CA LYS A 144 1.17 17.19 14.72
C LYS A 144 0.29 17.70 13.59
N GLU A 145 -0.30 16.77 12.84
CA GLU A 145 -1.36 17.04 11.84
C GLU A 145 -0.96 17.99 10.70
N MET A 146 0.35 18.09 10.44
CA MET A 146 0.88 18.77 9.25
C MET A 146 0.88 17.83 8.03
N ASP A 147 1.09 18.39 6.84
CA ASP A 147 1.19 17.61 5.61
C ASP A 147 2.61 17.05 5.37
N VAL A 148 2.73 16.17 4.36
CA VAL A 148 4.02 15.56 3.98
C VAL A 148 5.08 16.60 3.63
N SER A 149 4.69 17.74 3.04
CA SER A 149 5.60 18.82 2.65
C SER A 149 6.29 19.44 3.86
N TYR A 150 5.52 19.69 4.93
CA TYR A 150 6.07 20.21 6.18
C TYR A 150 7.13 19.29 6.77
N TYR A 151 6.83 18.00 6.92
CA TYR A 151 7.78 17.05 7.51
C TYR A 151 8.98 16.84 6.60
N TYR A 152 8.78 16.75 5.29
CA TYR A 152 9.86 16.63 4.32
C TYR A 152 10.84 17.80 4.44
N ASN A 153 10.33 19.04 4.43
CA ASN A 153 11.18 20.23 4.53
C ASN A 153 11.95 20.27 5.86
N LYS A 154 11.31 19.92 6.98
CA LYS A 154 11.99 19.86 8.28
C LYS A 154 13.10 18.82 8.32
N LEU A 155 12.87 17.65 7.75
CA LEU A 155 13.88 16.60 7.65
C LEU A 155 15.01 16.95 6.69
N ASP A 156 14.69 17.59 5.56
CA ASP A 156 15.66 18.00 4.54
C ASP A 156 16.56 19.14 5.04
N ASP A 157 15.99 20.14 5.73
CA ASP A 157 16.74 21.22 6.38
C ASP A 157 17.72 20.64 7.42
N PHE A 158 17.24 19.75 8.30
CA PHE A 158 18.09 19.09 9.30
C PHE A 158 19.21 18.25 8.66
N TYR A 159 18.89 17.49 7.61
CA TYR A 159 19.86 16.68 6.89
C TYR A 159 20.97 17.54 6.27
N LYS A 160 20.61 18.68 5.67
CA LYS A 160 21.57 19.62 5.08
C LYS A 160 22.43 20.31 6.13
N ASP A 161 21.86 20.70 7.26
CA ASP A 161 22.63 21.31 8.36
C ASP A 161 23.69 20.34 8.89
N GLN A 162 23.36 19.06 9.01
CA GLN A 162 24.29 18.01 9.43
C GLN A 162 25.38 17.75 8.37
N MET A 163 25.02 17.74 7.08
CA MET A 163 25.99 17.57 5.99
C MET A 163 26.89 18.79 5.77
N GLY A 164 26.37 20.00 5.97
CA GLY A 164 27.13 21.25 5.88
C GLY A 164 28.22 21.36 6.95
N ASN A 165 28.11 20.57 8.02
CA ASN A 165 29.07 20.49 9.10
C ASN A 165 30.14 19.38 8.91
N LEU A 166 30.13 18.65 7.79
CA LEU A 166 31.12 17.64 7.45
C LEU A 166 32.30 18.22 6.65
N PRO A 167 33.56 17.82 6.92
CA PRO A 167 34.72 18.24 6.13
C PRO A 167 34.58 17.89 4.63
N GLN A 168 35.05 18.79 3.76
CA GLN A 168 34.88 18.83 2.30
C GLN A 168 35.34 17.57 1.51
N GLU A 169 35.96 16.58 2.15
CA GLU A 169 36.51 15.40 1.48
C GLU A 169 35.45 14.31 1.17
N ALA A 170 34.24 14.44 1.74
CA ALA A 170 33.13 13.49 1.53
C ALA A 170 32.07 13.95 0.52
N GLN A 171 32.23 15.15 -0.08
CA GLN A 171 31.16 15.80 -0.87
C GLN A 171 31.14 15.43 -2.37
N SER A 172 32.00 14.55 -2.84
CA SER A 172 32.17 14.26 -4.29
C SER A 172 31.53 12.96 -4.80
N SER A 173 30.64 12.31 -4.05
CA SER A 173 30.05 11.03 -4.50
C SER A 173 28.52 10.92 -4.35
N SER A 174 27.78 12.01 -4.54
CA SER A 174 26.31 11.95 -4.63
C SER A 174 25.80 12.31 -6.02
N ASP A 175 26.38 11.68 -7.05
CA ASP A 175 25.66 11.40 -8.28
C ASP A 175 25.19 9.95 -8.17
N LEU A 176 23.97 9.76 -7.63
CA LEU A 176 23.31 8.47 -7.60
C LEU A 176 21.92 8.64 -8.19
N GLY A 177 21.89 8.53 -9.52
CA GLY A 177 21.15 7.47 -10.20
C GLY A 177 19.72 7.22 -9.73
N GLU A 178 18.80 7.62 -10.60
CA GLU A 178 17.42 7.16 -10.68
C GLU A 178 17.36 5.62 -10.75
N SER A 179 17.04 4.96 -9.64
CA SER A 179 16.51 3.59 -9.61
C SER A 179 15.73 3.42 -8.31
N GLY A 180 14.43 3.19 -8.45
CA GLY A 180 13.55 2.82 -7.35
C GLY A 180 13.88 1.41 -6.92
N ASP A 181 14.47 1.28 -5.74
CA ASP A 181 14.49 0.03 -5.00
C ASP A 181 14.35 0.36 -3.50
N GLY A 182 13.23 -0.07 -2.93
CA GLY A 182 12.75 0.29 -1.60
C GLY A 182 13.45 -0.49 -0.49
N THR A 183 14.77 -0.36 -0.37
CA THR A 183 15.50 -0.89 0.79
C THR A 183 15.32 0.06 1.98
N GLY A 184 14.24 -0.16 2.73
CA GLY A 184 13.89 0.56 3.96
C GLY A 184 14.86 0.24 5.10
N LYS A 185 15.93 1.03 5.22
CA LYS A 185 16.82 1.05 6.40
C LYS A 185 16.32 2.10 7.41
N CYS A 186 16.16 1.72 8.69
CA CYS A 186 15.77 2.66 9.74
C CYS A 186 16.86 3.75 9.95
N PRO A 187 16.57 5.05 9.78
CA PRO A 187 17.57 6.10 9.97
C PRO A 187 17.92 6.36 11.45
N SER A 188 17.11 5.87 12.40
CA SER A 188 17.30 6.09 13.83
C SER A 188 18.08 4.98 14.53
N CYS A 189 18.03 3.75 14.02
CA CYS A 189 18.70 2.60 14.62
C CYS A 189 19.84 2.00 13.77
N GLY A 190 19.98 2.40 12.51
CA GLY A 190 21.01 1.91 11.60
C GLY A 190 20.95 0.40 11.29
N LYS A 191 20.01 -0.34 11.89
CA LYS A 191 19.89 -1.79 11.74
C LYS A 191 19.18 -2.12 10.44
N GLU A 192 19.76 -3.06 9.68
CA GLU A 192 19.05 -3.76 8.62
C GLU A 192 17.95 -4.59 9.30
N ILE A 193 16.74 -4.54 8.75
CA ILE A 193 15.69 -5.48 9.16
C ILE A 193 16.04 -6.80 8.46
N GLY A 194 16.71 -7.72 9.16
CA GLY A 194 17.01 -9.05 8.61
C GLY A 194 18.42 -9.62 8.81
N GLU A 195 19.23 -9.13 9.76
CA GLU A 195 20.43 -9.90 10.16
C GLU A 195 20.08 -10.84 11.31
N SER A 196 19.99 -12.13 10.97
CA SER A 196 20.07 -13.22 11.93
C SER A 196 21.52 -13.31 12.40
N ASP A 197 21.76 -12.95 13.65
CA ASP A 197 22.97 -13.33 14.37
C ASP A 197 22.88 -14.83 14.67
N ASP A 198 23.50 -15.67 13.83
CA ASP A 198 23.85 -17.04 14.22
C ASP A 198 25.37 -17.14 14.35
N GLU A 199 25.80 -17.07 15.62
CA GLU A 199 27.15 -17.43 16.04
C GLU A 199 27.40 -18.91 15.73
N SER A 200 28.50 -19.16 15.02
CA SER A 200 29.02 -20.49 14.73
C SER A 200 29.46 -21.21 16.01
N GLY A 201 28.68 -22.21 16.41
CA GLY A 201 29.10 -23.29 17.31
C GLY A 201 29.73 -24.44 16.52
N ASP A 202 31.01 -24.64 16.75
CA ASP A 202 31.85 -25.79 16.41
C ASP A 202 31.24 -27.12 16.90
N GLU A 203 31.17 -28.14 16.04
CA GLU A 203 31.39 -29.56 16.38
C GLU A 203 31.65 -30.37 15.09
N SER A 204 32.93 -30.67 14.85
CA SER A 204 33.52 -31.91 14.31
C SER A 204 32.64 -32.99 13.65
N GLY A 205 33.04 -33.41 12.44
CA GLY A 205 32.64 -34.69 11.84
C GLY A 205 33.29 -34.95 10.47
N GLY A 206 34.42 -35.64 10.46
CA GLY A 206 35.25 -35.89 9.26
C GLY A 206 34.70 -36.93 8.28
N GLY A 207 35.31 -36.95 7.09
CA GLY A 207 35.10 -37.98 6.08
C GLY A 207 35.70 -37.60 4.73
N SER A 208 36.97 -37.94 4.52
CA SER A 208 37.72 -37.85 3.26
C SER A 208 37.48 -39.09 2.37
N GLY A 209 37.55 -38.90 1.05
CA GLY A 209 37.59 -39.96 0.02
C GLY A 209 36.92 -39.47 -1.28
N ASP A 210 37.62 -38.77 -2.17
CA ASP A 210 38.49 -39.26 -3.27
C ASP A 210 37.75 -39.98 -4.43
N SER A 211 37.69 -39.26 -5.56
CA SER A 211 37.74 -39.59 -7.00
C SER A 211 37.31 -40.97 -7.55
N GLU A 212 36.49 -40.96 -8.61
CA GLU A 212 36.83 -41.34 -10.01
C GLU A 212 35.59 -41.70 -10.87
N ASP A 213 35.57 -41.14 -12.08
CA ASP A 213 35.13 -41.62 -13.41
C ASP A 213 33.96 -42.60 -13.62
N GLY A 214 33.16 -42.31 -14.67
CA GLY A 214 32.25 -43.27 -15.30
C GLY A 214 31.39 -42.69 -16.42
N GLU A 215 31.91 -42.72 -17.66
CA GLU A 215 31.18 -42.51 -18.91
C GLU A 215 30.30 -43.73 -19.26
N SER A 216 29.11 -43.52 -19.85
CA SER A 216 28.43 -44.40 -20.83
C SER A 216 27.13 -43.72 -21.30
N SER A 217 27.05 -43.24 -22.55
CA SER A 217 26.57 -43.93 -23.76
C SER A 217 25.07 -43.77 -24.02
N ASP A 218 24.78 -43.09 -25.13
CA ASP A 218 23.67 -43.20 -26.09
C ASP A 218 22.51 -44.15 -25.77
N GLU A 219 21.27 -43.69 -25.99
CA GLU A 219 20.32 -44.39 -26.86
C GLU A 219 19.33 -43.41 -27.52
N SER A 220 19.20 -43.60 -28.83
CA SER A 220 18.33 -42.94 -29.80
C SER A 220 16.94 -43.58 -29.83
N GLY A 221 15.91 -42.77 -30.06
CA GLY A 221 14.56 -43.22 -30.42
C GLY A 221 13.84 -42.19 -31.29
N ASP A 222 14.04 -42.30 -32.60
CA ASP A 222 13.26 -41.68 -33.67
C ASP A 222 12.07 -42.59 -33.97
N GLU A 223 10.83 -42.07 -33.94
CA GLU A 223 9.72 -42.64 -34.69
C GLU A 223 8.87 -41.47 -35.22
N SER A 224 8.96 -41.30 -36.54
CA SER A 224 8.15 -40.44 -37.38
C SER A 224 6.73 -40.99 -37.58
N GLY A 225 5.71 -40.13 -37.66
CA GLY A 225 4.36 -40.56 -38.05
C GLY A 225 3.39 -39.40 -38.27
N GLY A 226 3.29 -38.92 -39.51
CA GLY A 226 2.32 -37.93 -39.94
C GLY A 226 0.89 -38.47 -40.06
N GLY A 227 -0.07 -37.55 -40.13
CA GLY A 227 -1.48 -37.86 -40.34
C GLY A 227 -2.35 -36.62 -40.44
N SER A 228 -2.31 -35.98 -41.61
CA SER A 228 -3.30 -35.00 -42.08
C SER A 228 -4.67 -35.67 -42.29
N GLY A 229 -5.73 -35.01 -41.87
CA GLY A 229 -7.11 -35.39 -42.16
C GLY A 229 -8.04 -34.18 -42.08
N ASP A 230 -8.26 -33.57 -43.25
CA ASP A 230 -9.38 -32.67 -43.56
C ASP A 230 -10.72 -33.42 -43.55
N SER A 231 -11.81 -32.68 -43.27
CA SER A 231 -13.09 -32.64 -44.00
C SER A 231 -14.26 -32.24 -43.09
N GLU A 232 -14.64 -30.96 -43.22
CA GLU A 232 -15.92 -30.46 -43.77
C GLU A 232 -17.30 -31.02 -43.33
N ASP A 233 -18.21 -30.04 -43.22
CA ASP A 233 -19.67 -30.06 -43.43
C ASP A 233 -20.66 -30.29 -42.28
N GLY A 234 -21.59 -29.33 -42.16
CA GLY A 234 -22.80 -29.40 -41.35
C GLY A 234 -23.53 -28.06 -41.24
N GLU A 235 -24.41 -27.79 -42.19
CA GLU A 235 -25.10 -26.53 -42.50
C GLU A 235 -26.22 -26.10 -41.51
N SER A 236 -26.50 -24.79 -41.55
CA SER A 236 -27.77 -24.02 -41.40
C SER A 236 -29.02 -24.63 -40.74
N SER A 237 -29.71 -23.81 -39.93
CA SER A 237 -31.01 -23.20 -40.32
C SER A 237 -31.59 -22.34 -39.18
N ASP A 238 -31.97 -21.11 -39.54
CA ASP A 238 -32.94 -20.28 -38.83
C ASP A 238 -34.26 -21.02 -38.63
N GLU A 239 -35.01 -20.73 -37.56
CA GLU A 239 -36.47 -20.50 -37.64
C GLU A 239 -36.96 -19.74 -36.39
N SER A 240 -37.63 -18.62 -36.68
CA SER A 240 -38.51 -17.83 -35.83
C SER A 240 -39.83 -18.55 -35.55
N GLY A 241 -40.34 -18.43 -34.32
CA GLY A 241 -41.67 -18.89 -33.93
C GLY A 241 -42.25 -18.02 -32.83
N ASP A 242 -43.17 -17.15 -33.24
CA ASP A 242 -43.92 -16.15 -32.50
C ASP A 242 -45.11 -16.75 -31.72
N GLU A 243 -45.76 -15.89 -30.94
CA GLU A 243 -47.17 -15.89 -30.54
C GLU A 243 -47.57 -16.47 -29.15
N SER A 244 -47.79 -15.50 -28.26
CA SER A 244 -49.13 -15.18 -27.71
C SER A 244 -49.68 -15.98 -26.51
N GLY A 245 -49.99 -15.24 -25.44
CA GLY A 245 -50.79 -15.75 -24.32
C GLY A 245 -50.90 -14.79 -23.14
N GLY A 246 -51.72 -13.74 -23.31
CA GLY A 246 -51.88 -12.59 -22.40
C GLY A 246 -52.45 -12.85 -21.00
N GLY A 247 -52.60 -11.75 -20.24
CA GLY A 247 -53.50 -11.75 -19.09
C GLY A 247 -53.28 -10.69 -18.01
N SER A 248 -53.57 -9.42 -18.35
CA SER A 248 -54.38 -8.47 -17.56
C SER A 248 -54.02 -8.10 -16.12
N GLY A 249 -53.94 -6.79 -15.85
CA GLY A 249 -54.05 -6.22 -14.50
C GLY A 249 -53.71 -4.74 -14.41
N ASP A 250 -54.63 -3.92 -14.91
CA ASP A 250 -54.68 -2.45 -15.01
C ASP A 250 -54.58 -1.61 -13.72
N SER A 251 -54.28 -0.32 -13.95
CA SER A 251 -54.71 0.90 -13.23
C SER A 251 -54.04 1.24 -11.88
N GLU A 252 -53.73 2.49 -11.53
CA GLU A 252 -53.80 3.81 -12.18
C GLU A 252 -53.15 4.87 -11.26
N ASP A 253 -52.92 6.05 -11.82
CA ASP A 253 -52.86 7.38 -11.21
C ASP A 253 -51.62 7.82 -10.42
N GLY A 254 -50.88 8.71 -11.07
CA GLY A 254 -50.11 9.76 -10.40
C GLY A 254 -50.97 10.98 -10.14
N GLU A 255 -50.61 11.75 -9.11
CA GLU A 255 -50.93 13.17 -9.02
C GLU A 255 -49.84 13.88 -8.19
N SER A 256 -49.33 14.96 -8.77
CA SER A 256 -48.48 15.97 -8.16
C SER A 256 -49.33 17.00 -7.44
N SER A 257 -48.92 17.46 -6.25
CA SER A 257 -49.24 18.82 -5.81
C SER A 257 -48.26 19.29 -4.74
N ASP A 258 -47.75 20.50 -4.98
CA ASP A 258 -47.03 21.36 -4.07
C ASP A 258 -47.88 21.71 -2.85
N GLU A 259 -47.26 21.80 -1.67
CA GLU A 259 -47.78 22.65 -0.59
C GLU A 259 -46.68 23.50 0.06
N SER A 260 -46.85 24.80 -0.12
CA SER A 260 -46.23 25.90 0.59
C SER A 260 -46.87 26.07 1.97
N GLY A 261 -46.05 26.17 3.01
CA GLY A 261 -46.47 26.64 4.34
C GLY A 261 -45.76 27.94 4.70
N ASP A 262 -46.50 29.04 4.65
CA ASP A 262 -46.21 30.32 5.29
C ASP A 262 -47.21 30.46 6.43
N GLU A 263 -46.77 30.79 7.66
CA GLU A 263 -47.50 31.63 8.61
C GLU A 263 -46.53 32.25 9.63
N SER A 264 -46.12 33.49 9.32
CA SER A 264 -46.33 34.70 10.13
C SER A 264 -46.62 34.57 11.65
N GLY A 265 -45.78 35.22 12.47
CA GLY A 265 -46.09 35.54 13.87
C GLY A 265 -45.08 36.49 14.49
N GLY A 266 -45.50 37.74 14.72
CA GLY A 266 -44.63 38.91 14.96
C GLY A 266 -44.12 39.13 16.39
N GLY A 267 -43.41 40.25 16.56
CA GLY A 267 -42.91 40.72 17.85
C GLY A 267 -41.95 41.89 17.75
N SER A 268 -42.50 43.09 17.57
CA SER A 268 -41.89 44.41 17.74
C SER A 268 -41.16 44.59 19.08
N GLY A 269 -40.03 45.29 19.08
CA GLY A 269 -39.36 45.78 20.28
C GLY A 269 -38.36 46.89 19.95
N ASP A 270 -38.68 48.08 20.43
CA ASP A 270 -38.13 49.39 20.12
C ASP A 270 -36.66 49.65 20.50
N SER A 271 -36.10 50.57 19.71
CA SER A 271 -35.10 51.61 19.96
C SER A 271 -34.89 52.02 21.43
N GLU A 272 -33.64 52.29 21.83
CA GLU A 272 -33.18 53.63 22.29
C GLU A 272 -31.73 53.58 22.83
N ASP A 273 -30.92 54.49 22.25
CA ASP A 273 -29.95 55.41 22.88
C ASP A 273 -28.70 54.94 23.65
N GLY A 274 -27.61 55.69 23.42
CA GLY A 274 -26.75 56.12 24.53
C GLY A 274 -25.24 56.04 24.35
N GLU A 275 -24.70 56.88 23.47
CA GLU A 275 -23.53 57.78 23.69
C GLU A 275 -22.23 57.32 24.41
N SER A 276 -21.11 57.56 23.69
CA SER A 276 -19.85 58.22 24.13
C SER A 276 -18.95 57.49 25.14
N SER A 277 -17.63 57.67 25.23
CA SER A 277 -16.75 58.79 24.89
C SER A 277 -15.28 58.31 24.92
N ASP A 278 -14.44 59.06 24.19
CA ASP A 278 -12.96 59.19 24.20
C ASP A 278 -12.03 58.00 23.90
#